data_AF-A0A955JRF4-F1
#
_entry.id   AF-A0A955JRF4-F1
#
_cell.length_a   1.000
_cell.length_b   1.000
_cell.length_c   1.000
_cell.angle_alpha   90.00
_cell.angle_beta   90.00
_cell.angle_gamma   90.00
#
_symmetry.space_group_name_H-M   'P 1'
#
loop_
_entity.id
_entity.type
_entity.pdbx_description
1 polymer ?
#
loop_
_entity_poly.entity_id
_entity_poly.type
_entity_poly.pdbx_seq_one_letter_code
_entity_poly.pdbx_strand_id
1 'polypeptide(L)'
;MSNTKPNYAFIDSQNLNLGIQKAGWKLDWRKFREYLLKEHNVKMAYLFIGYMAENEAMYEQLHSAGYLIVLKPTVGMMISQTEEDASNKKTDQEEKKQLVKGNIDAELVLYAMKEMPNYKKAIIVSGDGDFYCLAEYLANKKRLAQIMTP
;
A
#
# COMPACT_ATOMS: atom_id res chain seq x y z
N MET A 1 0.72 22.09 -24.27
CA MET A 1 0.39 20.87 -23.48
C MET A 1 -0.60 21.26 -22.39
N SER A 2 -1.70 20.54 -22.19
CA SER A 2 -2.69 20.93 -21.18
C SER A 2 -2.07 20.87 -19.78
N ASN A 3 -2.16 21.97 -19.03
CA ASN A 3 -1.60 22.11 -17.68
C ASN A 3 -2.42 21.35 -16.62
N THR A 4 -2.86 20.13 -16.95
CA THR A 4 -3.69 19.32 -16.09
C THR A 4 -2.81 18.50 -15.17
N LYS A 5 -3.06 18.60 -13.86
CA LYS A 5 -2.40 17.76 -12.85
C LYS A 5 -2.51 16.27 -13.23
N PRO A 6 -1.50 15.45 -12.93
CA PRO A 6 -1.52 14.02 -13.20
C PRO A 6 -2.49 13.28 -12.27
N ASN A 7 -2.79 12.03 -12.57
CA ASN A 7 -3.47 11.14 -11.62
C ASN A 7 -2.44 10.50 -10.69
N TYR A 8 -2.86 10.17 -9.46
CA TYR A 8 -2.06 9.38 -8.51
C TYR A 8 -2.76 8.04 -8.24
N ALA A 9 -1.98 7.01 -7.93
CA ALA A 9 -2.48 5.72 -7.48
C ALA A 9 -2.12 5.46 -6.02
N PHE A 10 -3.06 4.90 -5.26
CA PHE A 10 -2.91 4.48 -3.88
C PHE A 10 -3.22 2.98 -3.83
N ILE A 11 -2.17 2.19 -3.58
CA ILE A 11 -2.17 0.75 -3.84
C ILE A 11 -1.97 0.01 -2.52
N ASP A 12 -2.95 -0.80 -2.15
CA ASP A 12 -2.78 -1.79 -1.10
C ASP A 12 -2.01 -2.99 -1.67
N SER A 13 -0.73 -3.07 -1.34
CA SER A 13 0.15 -4.10 -1.89
C SER A 13 -0.25 -5.50 -1.45
N GLN A 14 -0.80 -5.64 -0.23
CA GLN A 14 -1.14 -6.94 0.31
C GLN A 14 -2.43 -7.45 -0.33
N ASN A 15 -3.46 -6.62 -0.40
CA ASN A 15 -4.71 -6.98 -1.05
C ASN A 15 -4.49 -7.33 -2.53
N LEU A 16 -3.73 -6.50 -3.26
CA LEU A 16 -3.42 -6.73 -4.66
C LEU A 16 -2.67 -8.05 -4.88
N ASN A 17 -1.56 -8.25 -4.16
CA ASN A 17 -0.73 -9.44 -4.36
C ASN A 17 -1.47 -10.73 -3.98
N LEU A 18 -2.20 -10.74 -2.86
CA LEU A 18 -2.97 -11.92 -2.44
C LEU A 18 -4.13 -12.21 -3.40
N GLY A 19 -4.82 -11.19 -3.92
CA GLY A 19 -5.90 -11.36 -4.89
C GLY A 19 -5.40 -11.97 -6.20
N ILE A 20 -4.31 -11.44 -6.76
CA ILE A 20 -3.70 -11.95 -8.00
C ILE A 20 -3.20 -13.39 -7.82
N GLN A 21 -2.58 -13.71 -6.68
CA GLN A 21 -2.15 -15.08 -6.36
C GLN A 21 -3.32 -16.05 -6.23
N LYS A 22 -4.42 -15.64 -5.58
CA LYS A 22 -5.65 -16.45 -5.49
C LYS A 22 -6.26 -16.73 -6.87
N ALA A 23 -6.10 -15.81 -7.82
CA ALA A 23 -6.51 -16.01 -9.21
C ALA A 23 -5.54 -16.91 -10.02
N GLY A 24 -4.44 -17.38 -9.42
CA GLY A 24 -3.44 -18.24 -10.08
C GLY A 24 -2.39 -17.48 -10.89
N TRP A 25 -2.31 -16.15 -10.72
CA TRP A 25 -1.38 -15.30 -11.45
C TRP A 25 -0.26 -14.78 -10.54
N LYS A 26 0.83 -14.34 -11.16
CA LYS A 26 1.91 -13.59 -10.50
C LYS A 26 1.98 -12.19 -11.10
N LEU A 27 1.88 -11.17 -10.27
CA LEU A 27 1.94 -9.78 -10.72
C LEU A 27 3.36 -9.41 -11.16
N ASP A 28 3.47 -8.85 -12.36
CA ASP A 28 4.68 -8.15 -12.83
C ASP A 28 4.56 -6.68 -12.45
N TRP A 29 5.24 -6.29 -11.36
CA TRP A 29 5.19 -4.93 -10.82
C TRP A 29 5.67 -3.86 -11.79
N ARG A 30 6.66 -4.17 -12.64
CA ARG A 30 7.17 -3.20 -13.61
C ARG A 30 6.14 -2.94 -14.70
N LYS A 31 5.56 -4.00 -15.27
CA LYS A 31 4.48 -3.87 -16.26
C LYS A 31 3.26 -3.18 -15.67
N PHE A 32 2.91 -3.49 -14.43
CA PHE A 32 1.79 -2.83 -13.75
C PHE A 32 2.05 -1.33 -13.57
N ARG A 33 3.26 -0.93 -13.17
CA ARG A 33 3.63 0.48 -13.08
C ARG A 33 3.57 1.20 -14.42
N GLU A 34 4.07 0.56 -15.49
CA GLU A 34 4.00 1.08 -16.85
C GLU A 34 2.55 1.24 -17.33
N TYR A 35 1.69 0.26 -17.04
CA TYR A 35 0.26 0.31 -17.35
C TYR A 35 -0.42 1.50 -16.66
N LEU A 36 -0.19 1.69 -15.36
CA LEU A 36 -0.72 2.84 -14.62
C LEU A 36 -0.26 4.17 -15.24
N LEU A 37 0.99 4.26 -15.70
CA LEU A 37 1.50 5.47 -16.35
C LEU A 37 0.82 5.70 -17.71
N LYS A 38 0.83 4.69 -18.59
CA LYS A 38 0.42 4.81 -19.99
C LYS A 38 -1.10 4.94 -20.14
N GLU A 39 -1.85 4.07 -19.48
CA GLU A 39 -3.30 3.99 -19.66
C GLU A 39 -4.06 4.97 -18.76
N HIS A 40 -3.46 5.34 -17.62
CA HIS A 40 -4.16 6.12 -16.60
C HIS A 40 -3.49 7.45 -16.24
N ASN A 41 -2.38 7.80 -16.91
CA ASN A 41 -1.59 9.00 -16.61
C ASN A 41 -1.21 9.12 -15.13
N VAL A 42 -0.87 7.98 -14.50
CA VAL A 42 -0.44 7.92 -13.10
C VAL A 42 1.04 8.27 -13.00
N LYS A 43 1.32 9.48 -12.51
CA LYS A 43 2.71 9.93 -12.27
C LYS A 43 3.27 9.47 -10.94
N MET A 44 2.48 9.52 -9.86
CA MET A 44 2.88 9.00 -8.55
C MET A 44 2.03 7.78 -8.20
N ALA A 45 2.68 6.68 -7.81
CA ALA A 45 2.04 5.44 -7.38
C ALA A 45 2.54 5.10 -5.98
N TYR A 46 1.73 5.40 -4.96
CA TYR A 46 2.02 5.07 -3.58
C TYR A 46 1.66 3.61 -3.33
N LEU A 47 2.65 2.83 -2.90
CA LEU A 47 2.50 1.41 -2.61
C LEU A 47 2.62 1.20 -1.10
N PHE A 48 1.51 0.84 -0.48
CA PHE A 48 1.39 0.65 0.95
C PHE A 48 1.73 -0.79 1.29
N ILE A 49 2.78 -0.99 2.09
CA ILE A 49 3.25 -2.32 2.48
C ILE A 49 3.75 -2.34 3.93
N GLY A 50 3.44 -3.42 4.65
CA GLY A 50 4.03 -3.68 5.97
C GLY A 50 5.51 -4.03 5.85
N TYR A 51 6.34 -3.47 6.74
CA TYR A 51 7.76 -3.73 6.73
C TYR A 51 8.10 -5.14 7.25
N MET A 52 8.96 -5.84 6.50
CA MET A 52 9.58 -7.10 6.89
C MET A 52 11.04 -7.05 6.43
N ALA A 53 11.98 -7.26 7.36
CA ALA A 53 13.42 -7.13 7.08
C ALA A 53 13.88 -8.10 5.99
N GLU A 54 13.25 -9.27 5.88
CA GLU A 54 13.59 -10.28 4.88
C GLU A 54 13.20 -9.85 3.44
N ASN A 55 12.39 -8.80 3.30
CA ASN A 55 11.87 -8.32 2.02
C ASN A 55 12.60 -7.09 1.47
N GLU A 56 13.75 -6.70 2.01
CA GLU A 56 14.52 -5.52 1.55
C GLU A 56 14.77 -5.51 0.04
N ALA A 57 15.24 -6.62 -0.54
CA ALA A 57 15.47 -6.74 -1.98
C ALA A 57 14.20 -6.52 -2.82
N MET A 58 13.04 -6.92 -2.30
CA MET A 58 11.76 -6.67 -2.98
C MET A 58 11.40 -5.18 -2.92
N TYR A 59 11.64 -4.49 -1.81
CA TYR A 59 11.42 -3.06 -1.70
C TYR A 59 12.32 -2.29 -2.68
N GLU A 60 13.59 -2.66 -2.82
CA GLU A 60 14.49 -2.04 -3.80
C GLU A 60 14.00 -2.21 -5.25
N GLN A 61 13.47 -3.40 -5.59
CA GLN A 61 12.89 -3.66 -6.91
C GLN A 61 11.65 -2.81 -7.18
N LEU A 62 10.76 -2.67 -6.18
CA LEU A 62 9.57 -1.83 -6.28
C LEU A 62 9.94 -0.35 -6.41
N HIS A 63 10.93 0.12 -5.65
CA HIS A 63 11.45 1.47 -5.77
C HIS A 63 12.04 1.72 -7.17
N SER A 64 12.87 0.80 -7.66
CA SER A 64 13.47 0.86 -9.00
C SER A 64 12.44 0.82 -10.12
N ALA A 65 11.30 0.16 -9.89
CA ALA A 65 10.17 0.18 -10.82
C ALA A 65 9.44 1.54 -10.83
N GLY A 66 9.66 2.42 -9.85
CA GLY A 66 9.05 3.76 -9.78
C GLY A 66 7.84 3.86 -8.86
N TYR A 67 7.75 2.99 -7.85
CA TYR A 67 6.76 3.10 -6.77
C TYR A 67 7.29 3.96 -5.62
N LEU A 68 6.41 4.74 -5.01
CA LEU A 68 6.66 5.43 -3.74
C LEU A 68 6.21 4.52 -2.60
N ILE A 69 7.16 3.82 -1.99
CA ILE A 69 6.85 2.82 -0.97
C ILE A 69 6.56 3.53 0.36
N VAL A 70 5.40 3.25 0.93
CA VAL A 70 5.01 3.70 2.27
C VAL A 70 5.07 2.50 3.19
N LEU A 71 6.13 2.44 3.99
CA LEU A 71 6.40 1.37 4.95
C LEU A 71 5.74 1.65 6.28
N LYS A 72 4.94 0.71 6.78
CA LYS A 72 4.48 0.72 8.17
C LYS A 72 5.38 -0.18 9.01
N PRO A 73 5.99 0.32 10.11
CA PRO A 73 6.70 -0.53 11.06
C PRO A 73 5.75 -1.62 11.57
N THR A 74 6.19 -2.87 11.57
CA THR A 74 5.40 -3.98 12.10
C THR A 74 5.60 -4.12 13.60
N VAL A 75 4.58 -4.61 14.31
CA VAL A 75 4.61 -4.76 15.78
C VAL A 75 5.80 -5.61 16.24
N GLY A 76 6.25 -6.58 15.44
CA GLY A 76 7.47 -7.35 15.70
C GLY A 76 8.73 -6.50 15.83
N MET A 77 8.87 -5.44 15.04
CA MET A 77 9.98 -4.49 15.13
C MET A 77 9.90 -3.62 16.38
N MET A 78 8.69 -3.24 16.80
CA MET A 78 8.47 -2.48 18.04
C MET A 78 8.79 -3.34 19.27
N ILE A 79 8.41 -4.62 19.25
CA ILE A 79 8.70 -5.57 20.34
C ILE A 79 10.21 -5.82 20.46
N SER A 80 10.93 -6.02 19.34
CA SER A 80 12.39 -6.20 19.38
C SER A 80 13.15 -4.99 19.95
N GLN A 81 12.61 -3.78 19.81
CA GLN A 81 13.19 -2.58 20.44
C GLN A 81 12.87 -2.47 21.93
N THR A 82 11.72 -2.97 22.38
CA THR A 82 11.35 -2.98 23.80
C THR A 82 11.97 -4.14 24.60
N GLU A 83 12.37 -5.23 23.94
CA GLU A 83 12.96 -6.41 24.60
C GLU A 83 14.47 -6.27 24.89
N GLU A 84 15.19 -5.32 24.29
CA GLU A 84 16.59 -5.03 24.68
C GLU A 84 16.72 -4.44 26.09
N ASP A 85 15.63 -3.91 26.67
CA ASP A 85 15.58 -3.41 28.06
C ASP A 85 14.97 -4.40 29.07
N ALA A 86 14.51 -5.58 28.64
CA ALA A 86 13.80 -6.52 29.50
C ALA A 86 14.51 -7.88 29.59
N SER A 87 15.65 -7.90 30.27
CA SER A 87 16.21 -9.14 30.81
C SER A 87 15.17 -9.83 31.71
N ASN A 88 14.92 -11.12 31.39
CA ASN A 88 14.13 -12.12 32.13
C ASN A 88 12.59 -12.01 32.11
N LYS A 89 11.97 -12.87 31.30
CA LYS A 89 10.98 -13.86 31.78
C LYS A 89 10.69 -14.94 30.73
N LYS A 90 11.06 -16.17 31.06
CA LYS A 90 10.49 -17.39 30.47
C LYS A 90 9.08 -17.56 31.04
N THR A 91 8.07 -17.72 30.18
CA THR A 91 6.97 -18.69 30.33
C THR A 91 6.08 -18.69 29.09
N ASP A 92 5.73 -19.91 28.69
CA ASP A 92 4.57 -20.34 27.91
C ASP A 92 4.59 -20.12 26.38
N GLN A 93 5.09 -21.17 25.74
CA GLN A 93 4.93 -21.50 24.33
C GLN A 93 3.47 -21.85 24.07
N GLU A 94 2.68 -20.96 23.47
CA GLU A 94 1.61 -21.30 22.48
C GLU A 94 0.83 -20.09 21.90
N GLU A 95 0.98 -18.86 22.40
CA GLU A 95 0.21 -17.70 21.89
C GLU A 95 0.97 -16.74 20.93
N LYS A 96 2.19 -17.06 20.50
CA LYS A 96 3.05 -16.14 19.73
C LYS A 96 2.76 -16.03 18.21
N LYS A 97 1.62 -16.53 17.71
CA LYS A 97 1.33 -16.65 16.25
C LYS A 97 0.31 -15.65 15.70
N GLN A 98 0.05 -14.54 16.38
CA GLN A 98 -0.86 -13.51 15.82
C GLN A 98 -0.54 -12.10 16.32
N LEU A 99 0.75 -11.77 16.38
CA LEU A 99 1.23 -10.40 16.59
C LEU A 99 0.93 -9.55 15.35
N VAL A 100 -0.32 -9.11 15.31
CA VAL A 100 -1.01 -8.16 14.43
C VAL A 100 -0.15 -7.61 13.30
N LYS A 101 -0.32 -8.18 12.09
CA LYS A 101 0.03 -7.54 10.83
C LYS A 101 -0.55 -6.13 10.85
N GLY A 102 0.31 -5.11 10.83
CA GLY A 102 -0.13 -3.72 10.90
C GLY A 102 -1.06 -3.41 9.73
N ASN A 103 -2.34 -3.14 10.03
CA ASN A 103 -3.32 -2.64 9.06
C ASN A 103 -2.77 -1.33 8.47
N ILE A 104 -2.78 -1.17 7.15
CA ILE A 104 -2.20 -0.01 6.45
C ILE A 104 -3.27 0.93 5.85
N ASP A 105 -4.53 0.66 6.16
CA ASP A 105 -5.67 1.30 5.52
C ASP A 105 -5.74 2.78 5.92
N ALA A 106 -5.46 3.08 7.19
CA ALA A 106 -5.42 4.45 7.70
C ALA A 106 -4.33 5.28 7.01
N GLU A 107 -3.13 4.72 6.80
CA GLU A 107 -2.06 5.39 6.08
C GLU A 107 -2.43 5.64 4.62
N LEU A 108 -3.05 4.67 3.95
CA LEU A 108 -3.52 4.82 2.57
C LEU A 108 -4.54 5.97 2.47
N VAL A 109 -5.55 5.97 3.34
CA VAL A 109 -6.55 7.04 3.42
C VAL A 109 -5.89 8.39 3.67
N LEU A 110 -4.98 8.48 4.65
CA LEU A 110 -4.30 9.72 5.00
C LEU A 110 -3.48 10.27 3.83
N TYR A 111 -2.72 9.44 3.13
CA TYR A 111 -1.92 9.86 1.98
C TYR A 111 -2.80 10.28 0.80
N ALA A 112 -3.91 9.56 0.54
CA ALA A 112 -4.87 9.96 -0.47
C ALA A 112 -5.44 11.36 -0.19
N MET A 113 -5.77 11.64 1.06
CA MET A 113 -6.27 12.94 1.48
C MET A 113 -5.19 14.03 1.45
N LYS A 114 -3.99 13.74 1.96
CA LYS A 114 -2.84 14.65 2.00
C LYS A 114 -2.42 15.09 0.60
N GLU A 115 -2.37 14.18 -0.36
CA GLU A 115 -1.92 14.46 -1.72
C GLU A 115 -3.01 15.06 -2.62
N MET A 116 -4.23 15.24 -2.11
CA MET A 116 -5.35 15.77 -2.88
C MET A 116 -5.06 17.12 -3.56
N PRO A 117 -4.28 18.05 -3.00
CA PRO A 117 -3.88 19.25 -3.72
C PRO A 117 -2.98 18.98 -4.94
N ASN A 118 -2.29 17.83 -5.01
CA ASN A 118 -1.22 17.56 -5.97
C ASN A 118 -1.64 16.72 -7.18
N TYR A 119 -2.70 15.92 -7.07
CA TYR A 119 -3.24 15.16 -8.19
C TYR A 119 -4.50 15.78 -8.81
N LYS A 120 -4.95 15.24 -9.95
CA LYS A 120 -6.25 15.55 -10.58
C LYS A 120 -7.31 14.55 -10.14
N LYS A 121 -7.04 13.26 -10.31
CA LYS A 121 -7.86 12.18 -9.79
C LYS A 121 -7.01 11.07 -9.15
N ALA A 122 -7.61 10.34 -8.22
CA ALA A 122 -7.03 9.21 -7.54
C ALA A 122 -7.51 7.90 -8.16
N ILE A 123 -6.62 6.92 -8.23
CA ILE A 123 -6.94 5.53 -8.47
C ILE A 123 -6.69 4.77 -7.18
N ILE A 124 -7.69 4.04 -6.71
CA ILE A 124 -7.55 3.15 -5.57
C ILE A 124 -7.35 1.75 -6.12
N VAL A 125 -6.27 1.08 -5.72
CA VAL A 125 -6.01 -0.31 -6.12
C VAL A 125 -6.12 -1.18 -4.90
N SER A 126 -7.33 -1.69 -4.67
CA SER A 126 -7.69 -2.63 -3.61
C SER A 126 -9.11 -3.15 -3.88
N GLY A 127 -9.34 -4.42 -3.57
CA GLY A 127 -10.68 -5.01 -3.46
C GLY A 127 -11.24 -4.99 -2.03
N ASP A 128 -10.58 -4.31 -1.08
CA ASP A 128 -11.04 -4.21 0.30
C ASP A 128 -12.20 -3.20 0.45
N GLY A 129 -13.27 -3.63 1.13
CA GLY A 129 -14.44 -2.81 1.41
C GLY A 129 -14.17 -1.67 2.38
N ASP A 130 -13.11 -1.74 3.18
CA ASP A 130 -12.73 -0.70 4.14
C ASP A 130 -12.39 0.64 3.45
N PHE A 131 -12.03 0.60 2.16
CA PHE A 131 -11.80 1.81 1.35
C PHE A 131 -13.07 2.41 0.73
N TYR A 132 -14.26 1.85 0.97
CA TYR A 132 -15.53 2.37 0.44
C TYR A 132 -15.73 3.85 0.80
N CYS A 133 -15.49 4.21 2.07
CA CYS A 133 -15.65 5.59 2.54
C CYS A 133 -14.72 6.58 1.81
N LEU A 134 -13.46 6.18 1.57
CA LEU A 134 -12.51 6.98 0.80
C LEU A 134 -12.96 7.12 -0.66
N ALA A 135 -13.40 6.02 -1.29
CA ALA A 135 -13.87 6.02 -2.66
C ALA A 135 -15.10 6.93 -2.84
N GLU A 136 -16.10 6.79 -1.97
CA GLU A 136 -17.31 7.60 -1.96
C GLU A 136 -16.97 9.09 -1.78
N TYR A 137 -16.10 9.43 -0.83
CA TYR A 137 -15.67 10.80 -0.61
C TYR A 137 -15.00 11.39 -1.86
N LEU A 138 -14.06 10.66 -2.46
CA LEU A 138 -13.36 11.11 -3.66
C LEU A 138 -14.31 11.23 -4.87
N ALA A 139 -15.27 10.32 -5.01
CA ALA A 139 -16.29 10.38 -6.07
C ALA A 139 -17.14 11.65 -5.93
N ASN A 140 -17.62 11.95 -4.72
CA ASN A 140 -18.39 13.15 -4.40
C ASN A 140 -17.61 14.45 -4.68
N LYS A 141 -16.29 14.44 -4.50
CA LYS A 141 -15.41 15.57 -4.87
C LYS A 141 -15.06 15.62 -6.36
N LYS A 142 -15.51 14.67 -7.20
CA LYS A 142 -15.08 14.45 -8.60
C LYS A 142 -13.59 14.16 -8.74
N ARG A 143 -13.00 13.58 -7.70
CA ARG A 143 -11.58 13.27 -7.52
C ARG A 143 -11.26 11.79 -7.68
N LEU A 144 -12.25 10.90 -7.79
CA LEU A 144 -12.03 9.49 -8.10
C LEU A 144 -11.92 9.29 -9.63
N ALA A 145 -10.88 8.59 -10.08
CA ALA A 145 -10.76 8.13 -11.46
C ALA A 145 -11.31 6.71 -11.60
N GLN A 146 -10.80 5.78 -10.78
CA GLN A 146 -11.13 4.37 -10.90
C GLN A 146 -10.80 3.64 -9.58
N ILE A 147 -11.53 2.56 -9.32
CA ILE A 147 -11.15 1.51 -8.37
C ILE A 147 -10.69 0.32 -9.20
N MET A 148 -9.51 -0.23 -8.88
CA MET A 148 -8.97 -1.42 -9.52
C MET A 148 -8.89 -2.54 -8.49
N THR A 149 -9.48 -3.68 -8.82
CA THR A 149 -9.44 -4.88 -8.00
C THR A 149 -8.71 -5.99 -8.75
N PRO A 150 -8.06 -6.92 -8.04
CA PRO A 150 -7.50 -8.14 -8.62
C PRO A 150 -8.53 -9.00 -9.36
#